data_AF-A0A4R1GGY9-F1
#
_entry.id   AF-A0A4R1GGY9-F1
#
_cell.length_a   1.000
_cell.length_b   1.000
_cell.length_c   1.000
_cell.angle_alpha   90.00
_cell.angle_beta   90.00
_cell.angle_gamma   90.00
#
_symmetry.space_group_name_H-M   'P 1'
#
loop_
_entity.id
_entity.type
_entity.pdbx_description
1 polymer ?
#
loop_
_entity_poly.entity_id
_entity_poly.type
_entity_poly.pdbx_seq_one_letter_code
_entity_poly.pdbx_strand_id
1 'polypeptide(L)'
;MGSDWKMRKSIFVVTPSVVIKKDGNALIFELKGKRERLPIGVVEHLFLFVGIEITTKALRFLLSNGRYVFYLNSFGKLVDLSVLKLLTSNNGLRALQ
;
A
#
# COMPACT_ATOMS: atom_id res chain seq x y z
N MET A 1 -15.04 3.11 27.92
CA MET A 1 -14.27 4.05 27.05
C MET A 1 -12.80 3.77 27.28
N GLY A 2 -12.13 3.22 26.26
CA GLY A 2 -10.70 2.90 26.28
C GLY A 2 -10.26 2.76 24.83
N SER A 3 -9.98 3.90 24.20
CA SER A 3 -9.55 3.97 22.80
C SER A 3 -8.10 3.52 22.71
N ASP A 4 -7.89 2.22 22.58
CA ASP A 4 -6.61 1.68 22.09
C ASP A 4 -6.36 2.28 20.72
N TRP A 5 -5.35 3.14 20.65
CA TRP A 5 -4.77 3.68 19.43
C TRP A 5 -4.48 2.50 18.48
N LYS A 6 -5.26 2.36 17.41
CA LYS A 6 -4.86 1.51 16.28
C LYS A 6 -3.72 2.23 15.57
N MET A 7 -2.47 2.12 16.07
CA MET A 7 -1.32 2.62 15.32
C MET A 7 -1.24 1.84 14.02
N ARG A 8 -1.60 2.52 12.93
CA ARG A 8 -1.31 2.05 11.59
C ARG A 8 0.21 2.02 11.43
N LYS A 9 0.70 1.08 10.62
CA LYS A 9 2.12 0.87 10.40
C LYS A 9 2.43 0.95 8.92
N SER A 10 3.58 1.52 8.60
CA SER A 10 4.21 1.38 7.30
C SER A 10 4.74 -0.05 7.16
N ILE A 11 4.27 -0.74 6.12
CA ILE A 11 4.67 -2.12 5.82
C ILE A 11 5.72 -2.09 4.73
N PHE A 12 6.88 -2.68 5.01
CA PHE A 12 7.97 -2.82 4.05
C PHE A 12 8.03 -4.27 3.58
N VAL A 13 7.82 -4.48 2.28
CA VAL A 13 7.99 -5.78 1.65
C VAL A 13 9.32 -5.73 0.93
N VAL A 14 10.28 -6.49 1.43
CA VAL A 14 11.67 -6.51 0.92
C VAL A 14 12.00 -7.82 0.21
N THR A 15 11.23 -8.88 0.46
CA THR A 15 11.50 -10.21 -0.08
C THR A 15 10.97 -10.33 -1.51
N PRO A 16 11.82 -10.63 -2.50
CA PRO A 16 11.36 -10.86 -3.88
C PRO A 16 10.42 -12.07 -3.96
N SER A 17 9.60 -12.09 -5.02
CA SER A 17 8.61 -13.13 -5.30
C SER A 17 7.44 -13.22 -4.31
N VAL A 18 7.29 -12.23 -3.41
CA VAL A 18 6.07 -12.07 -2.63
C VAL A 18 4.94 -11.60 -3.55
N VAL A 19 3.79 -12.25 -3.44
CA VAL A 19 2.57 -11.86 -4.14
C VAL A 19 1.55 -11.31 -3.15
N ILE A 20 1.10 -10.08 -3.38
CA ILE A 20 0.17 -9.36 -2.51
C ILE A 20 -1.23 -9.38 -3.12
N LYS A 21 -2.16 -10.00 -2.38
CA LYS A 21 -3.55 -10.22 -2.78
C LYS A 21 -4.51 -9.56 -1.79
N LYS A 22 -5.73 -9.27 -2.25
CA LYS A 22 -6.83 -8.86 -1.39
C LYS A 22 -7.62 -10.10 -0.96
N ASP A 23 -7.92 -10.20 0.32
CA ASP A 23 -8.92 -11.14 0.86
C ASP A 23 -9.83 -10.42 1.86
N GLY A 24 -11.09 -10.21 1.50
CA GLY A 24 -12.04 -9.43 2.30
C GLY A 24 -11.50 -8.04 2.66
N ASN A 25 -11.38 -7.77 3.97
CA ASN A 25 -10.84 -6.53 4.53
C ASN A 25 -9.35 -6.61 4.92
N ALA A 26 -8.62 -7.53 4.29
CA ALA A 26 -7.22 -7.79 4.58
C ALA A 26 -6.40 -7.94 3.29
N LEU A 27 -5.08 -7.77 3.45
CA LEU A 27 -4.08 -8.13 2.48
C LEU A 27 -3.50 -9.49 2.84
N ILE A 28 -3.25 -10.31 1.83
CA ILE A 28 -2.56 -11.59 1.95
C ILE A 28 -1.22 -11.47 1.24
N PHE A 29 -0.14 -11.76 1.97
CA PHE A 29 1.21 -11.83 1.46
C PHE A 29 1.55 -13.30 1.29
N GLU A 30 1.76 -13.73 0.05
CA GLU A 30 2.04 -15.11 -0.29
C GLU A 30 3.48 -15.27 -0.77
N LEU A 31 4.22 -16.19 -0.17
CA LEU A 31 5.58 -16.55 -0.55
C LEU A 31 5.79 -18.05 -0.38
N LYS A 32 6.07 -18.76 -1.48
CA LYS A 32 6.38 -20.21 -1.48
C LYS A 32 5.37 -21.03 -0.64
N GLY A 33 4.08 -20.76 -0.79
CA GLY A 33 2.99 -21.44 -0.07
C GLY A 33 2.73 -20.95 1.36
N LYS A 34 3.61 -20.11 1.93
CA LYS A 34 3.33 -19.40 3.19
C LYS A 34 2.43 -18.21 2.92
N ARG A 35 1.45 -18.00 3.80
CA ARG A 35 0.48 -16.90 3.71
C ARG A 35 0.44 -16.13 5.01
N GLU A 36 0.62 -14.83 4.92
CA GLU A 36 0.46 -13.91 6.04
C GLU A 36 -0.69 -12.95 5.76
N ARG A 37 -1.56 -12.73 6.76
CA ARG A 37 -2.77 -11.91 6.63
C ARG A 37 -2.64 -10.64 7.47
N LEU A 38 -2.70 -9.48 6.82
CA LEU A 38 -2.72 -8.18 7.49
C LEU A 38 -4.05 -7.47 7.25
N PRO A 39 -4.83 -7.15 8.30
CA PRO A 39 -6.01 -6.30 8.18
C PRO A 39 -5.65 -4.91 7.63
N ILE A 40 -6.49 -4.34 6.76
CA ILE A 40 -6.23 -2.99 6.22
C ILE A 40 -6.16 -1.90 7.31
N GLY A 41 -6.82 -2.15 8.45
CA GLY A 41 -6.86 -1.25 9.59
C GLY A 41 -5.51 -1.03 10.27
N VAL A 42 -4.54 -1.93 10.05
CA VAL A 42 -3.18 -1.80 10.61
C VAL A 42 -2.16 -1.28 9.59
N VAL A 43 -2.53 -1.15 8.33
CA VAL A 43 -1.64 -0.67 7.26
C VAL A 43 -1.85 0.83 7.09
N GLU A 44 -0.76 1.60 7.08
CA GLU A 44 -0.76 3.04 6.75
C GLU A 44 -0.28 3.27 5.31
N HIS A 45 0.91 2.74 5.03
CA HIS A 45 1.58 2.79 3.74
C HIS A 45 2.19 1.43 3.42
N LEU A 46 2.33 1.14 2.14
CA LEU A 46 2.97 -0.07 1.66
C LEU A 46 4.18 0.31 0.79
N PHE A 47 5.36 -0.19 1.15
CA PHE A 47 6.60 0.00 0.41
C PHE A 47 7.00 -1.32 -0.24
N LEU A 48 7.12 -1.32 -1.56
CA LEU A 48 7.41 -2.50 -2.37
C LEU A 48 8.77 -2.35 -3.02
N PHE A 49 9.69 -3.24 -2.68
CA PHE A 49 10.96 -3.37 -3.39
C PHE A 49 10.81 -4.14 -4.72
N VAL A 50 11.90 -4.18 -5.49
CA VAL A 50 11.96 -4.87 -6.78
C VAL A 50 11.58 -6.36 -6.65
N GLY A 51 10.81 -6.86 -7.62
CA GLY A 51 10.44 -8.27 -7.69
C GLY A 51 9.25 -8.67 -6.81
N ILE A 52 8.51 -7.69 -6.28
CA ILE A 52 7.27 -7.93 -5.54
C ILE A 52 6.07 -7.65 -6.43
N GLU A 53 5.12 -8.58 -6.44
CA GLU A 53 3.92 -8.47 -7.24
C GLU A 53 2.74 -8.06 -6.37
N ILE A 54 1.98 -7.08 -6.82
CA ILE A 54 0.71 -6.70 -6.19
C ILE A 54 -0.41 -6.82 -7.21
N THR A 55 -1.46 -7.56 -6.84
CA THR A 55 -2.63 -7.67 -7.73
C THR A 55 -3.37 -6.34 -7.84
N THR A 56 -3.97 -6.06 -8.99
CA THR A 56 -4.77 -4.84 -9.22
C THR A 56 -5.89 -4.69 -8.18
N LYS A 57 -6.48 -5.81 -7.73
CA LYS A 57 -7.50 -5.81 -6.67
C LYS A 57 -6.94 -5.34 -5.32
N ALA A 58 -5.75 -5.80 -4.94
CA ALA A 58 -5.06 -5.37 -3.72
C ALA A 58 -4.63 -3.90 -3.79
N LEU A 59 -4.06 -3.50 -4.92
CA LEU A 59 -3.68 -2.11 -5.16
C LEU A 59 -4.90 -1.17 -5.05
N ARG A 60 -5.99 -1.47 -5.79
CA ARG A 60 -7.22 -0.67 -5.73
C ARG A 60 -7.80 -0.60 -4.32
N PHE A 61 -7.75 -1.71 -3.57
CA PHE A 61 -8.21 -1.77 -2.19
C PHE A 61 -7.39 -0.90 -1.23
N LEU A 62 -6.07 -0.88 -1.38
CA LEU A 62 -5.20 0.04 -0.64
C LEU A 62 -5.56 1.50 -0.96
N LEU A 63 -5.60 1.85 -2.25
CA LEU A 63 -5.86 3.22 -2.69
C LEU A 63 -7.24 3.72 -2.26
N SER A 64 -8.28 2.88 -2.38
CA SER A 64 -9.65 3.23 -1.96
C SER A 64 -9.79 3.44 -0.45
N ASN A 65 -8.89 2.87 0.36
CA ASN A 65 -8.84 3.08 1.80
C ASN A 65 -7.89 4.22 2.20
N GLY A 66 -7.42 5.01 1.23
CA GLY A 66 -6.47 6.10 1.47
C GLY A 66 -5.10 5.60 1.91
N ARG A 67 -4.65 4.45 1.39
CA ARG A 67 -3.31 3.90 1.62
C ARG A 67 -2.50 4.05 0.34
N TYR A 68 -1.29 4.56 0.47
CA TYR A 68 -0.37 4.73 -0.65
C TYR A 68 0.52 3.50 -0.83
N VAL A 69 0.91 3.26 -2.07
CA VAL A 69 1.87 2.20 -2.43
C VAL A 69 3.07 2.84 -3.10
N PHE A 70 4.23 2.73 -2.46
CA PHE A 70 5.51 3.25 -2.92
C PHE A 70 6.32 2.11 -3.53
N TYR A 71 6.85 2.32 -4.73
CA TYR A 71 7.73 1.37 -5.40
C TYR A 71 9.17 1.84 -5.27
N LEU A 72 10.01 1.02 -4.66
CA LEU A 72 11.41 1.30 -4.40
C LEU A 72 12.29 0.42 -5.27
N ASN A 73 13.42 0.96 -5.74
CA ASN A 73 14.46 0.13 -6.33
C ASN A 73 15.27 -0.61 -5.25
N SER A 74 16.22 -1.44 -5.67
CA SER A 74 17.09 -2.22 -4.77
C SER A 74 17.97 -1.37 -3.83
N PHE A 75 18.12 -0.07 -4.11
CA PHE A 75 18.87 0.88 -3.28
C PHE A 75 17.97 1.71 -2.36
N GLY A 76 16.67 1.40 -2.29
CA GLY A 76 15.70 2.12 -1.49
C GLY A 76 15.28 3.48 -2.06
N LYS A 77 15.64 3.81 -3.30
CA LYS A 77 15.17 5.03 -3.97
C LYS A 77 13.75 4.82 -4.48
N LEU A 78 12.91 5.83 -4.28
CA LEU A 78 11.56 5.88 -4.84
C LEU A 78 11.62 5.93 -6.38
N VAL A 79 10.93 4.99 -7.02
CA VAL A 79 10.82 4.88 -8.48
C VAL A 79 9.44 5.32 -8.94
N ASP A 80 8.41 4.90 -8.21
CA ASP A 80 7.02 5.19 -8.55
C ASP A 80 6.13 5.24 -7.29
N LEU A 81 4.98 5.89 -7.41
CA LEU A 81 4.00 6.05 -6.36
C LEU A 81 2.59 5.86 -6.92
N SER A 82 1.91 4.83 -6.45
CA SER A 82 0.48 4.67 -6.68
C SER A 82 -0.32 5.46 -5.66
N VAL A 83 -1.08 6.42 -6.17
CA VAL A 83 -2.03 7.27 -5.43
C VAL A 83 -3.41 7.14 -6.05
N LEU A 84 -4.46 7.28 -5.23
CA LEU A 84 -5.79 7.48 -5.77
C LEU A 84 -5.78 8.82 -6.51
N LYS A 85 -6.10 8.84 -7.82
CA LYS A 85 -6.41 10.10 -8.52
C LYS A 85 -7.62 10.72 -7.81
N LEU A 86 -7.36 11.62 -6.86
CA LEU A 86 -8.39 12.45 -6.29
C LEU A 86 -8.95 13.28 -7.45
N LEU A 87 -10.19 12.99 -7.86
CA LEU A 87 -10.97 13.82 -8.76
C LEU A 87 -11.40 15.10 -8.03
N THR A 88 -10.45 15.84 -7.47
CA THR A 88 -10.68 17.20 -6.99
C THR A 88 -9.97 18.12 -7.95
N SER A 89 -10.69 18.46 -9.02
CA SER A 89 -10.52 19.70 -9.76
C SER A 89 -10.70 20.88 -8.79
N ASN A 90 -9.71 21.15 -7.95
CA ASN A 90 -9.59 22.43 -7.25
C ASN A 90 -8.68 23.32 -8.10
N ASN A 91 -9.27 23.94 -9.12
CA ASN A 91 -8.62 24.92 -9.99
C ASN A 91 -8.06 26.14 -9.23
N GLY A 92 -8.35 26.29 -7.93
CA GLY A 92 -7.84 27.39 -7.09
C GLY A 92 -6.39 27.24 -6.60
N LEU A 93 -5.83 26.04 -6.52
CA LEU A 93 -4.48 25.82 -5.95
C LEU A 93 -3.35 25.81 -6.98
N ARG A 94 -3.67 25.72 -8.28
CA ARG A 94 -2.67 25.81 -9.36
C ARG A 94 -2.27 27.25 -9.71
N ALA A 95 -3.04 28.24 -9.29
CA ALA A 95 -2.77 29.65 -9.57
C ALA A 95 -1.74 30.28 -8.61
N LEU A 96 -1.25 29.54 -7.61
CA LEU A 96 -0.32 30.02 -6.58
C LEU A 96 0.99 29.21 -6.50
N GLN A 97 1.28 28.36 -7.51
CA GLN A 97 2.56 27.67 -7.65
C GLN A 97 3.37 28.22 -8.80
#